data_AF-A0A376F9U0-F1
#
_entry.id   AF-A0A376F9U0-F1
#
_cell.length_a   1.000
_cell.length_b   1.000
_cell.length_c   1.000
_cell.angle_alpha   90.00
_cell.angle_beta   90.00
_cell.angle_gamma   90.00
#
_symmetry.space_group_name_H-M   'P 1'
#
loop_
_entity.id
_entity.type
_entity.pdbx_description
1 polymer ?
#
loop_
_entity_poly.entity_id
_entity_poly.type
_entity_poly.pdbx_seq_one_letter_code
_entity_poly.pdbx_strand_id
1 'polypeptide(L)'
;MKRLLSIAILAMALLGCGQDTATDKVEKFIKSKDIGLLSKSKISQCSESFVRNFHYFDENTLPTTNKYYELSEYLYGKVKFEPVSESQVGNATEVMLKVSIPKPIEDAKSFIFADENHAPSEEISALNNLLALYKRGGLKDMQYTTFDMKWVVLPDGIDPNFTPEQIKACSQK
;
A
#
# COMPACT_ATOMS: atom_id res chain seq x y z
N MET A 1 -51.51 18.79 37.43
CA MET A 1 -51.68 18.24 36.06
C MET A 1 -51.11 19.23 35.05
N LYS A 2 -50.35 18.72 34.07
CA LYS A 2 -49.71 19.40 32.90
C LYS A 2 -48.43 20.18 33.23
N ARG A 3 -47.29 20.02 32.54
CA ARG A 3 -46.75 19.03 31.59
C ARG A 3 -45.25 19.35 31.52
N LEU A 4 -44.41 18.33 31.42
CA LEU A 4 -42.97 18.42 31.15
C LEU A 4 -42.69 19.10 29.80
N LEU A 5 -41.52 19.74 29.67
CA LEU A 5 -40.53 19.67 28.56
C LEU A 5 -39.57 20.88 28.75
N SER A 6 -38.30 20.66 29.10
CA SER A 6 -37.16 20.45 28.18
C SER A 6 -36.94 21.71 27.30
N ILE A 7 -35.75 22.30 27.18
CA ILE A 7 -34.50 21.69 26.74
C ILE A 7 -33.34 22.61 27.16
N ALA A 8 -32.34 22.04 27.84
CA ALA A 8 -30.99 22.58 27.87
C ALA A 8 -30.30 22.22 26.54
N ILE A 9 -29.75 23.21 25.83
CA ILE A 9 -28.66 22.96 24.88
C ILE A 9 -27.50 23.83 25.33
N LEU A 10 -26.73 23.25 26.26
CA LEU A 10 -25.33 23.58 26.45
C LEU A 10 -24.52 22.62 25.56
N ALA A 11 -23.40 23.11 25.03
CA ALA A 11 -22.32 22.36 24.39
C ALA A 11 -22.56 21.85 22.95
N MET A 12 -22.49 22.75 21.98
CA MET A 12 -21.73 22.46 20.75
C MET A 12 -20.32 23.03 20.91
N ALA A 13 -19.55 22.39 21.78
CA ALA A 13 -18.10 22.54 21.88
C ALA A 13 -17.46 21.15 21.79
N LEU A 14 -17.79 20.40 20.74
CA LEU A 14 -17.12 19.15 20.32
C LEU A 14 -17.24 18.99 18.79
N LEU A 15 -16.80 19.99 18.01
CA LEU A 15 -16.39 19.77 16.62
C LEU A 15 -14.87 19.85 16.57
N GLY A 16 -14.26 18.87 17.23
CA GLY A 16 -12.84 18.58 17.22
C GLY A 16 -12.62 17.09 17.02
N CYS A 17 -13.37 16.48 16.10
CA CYS A 17 -12.98 15.21 15.49
C CYS A 17 -12.68 15.56 14.04
N GLY A 18 -11.42 15.92 13.74
CA GLY A 18 -10.97 16.05 12.36
C GLY A 18 -11.26 14.74 11.66
N GLN A 19 -12.21 14.74 10.73
CA GLN A 19 -12.50 13.57 9.93
C GLN A 19 -11.31 13.38 9.00
N ASP A 20 -10.65 12.22 9.07
CA ASP A 20 -9.52 11.87 8.19
C ASP A 20 -9.85 12.22 6.74
N THR A 21 -8.98 12.99 6.08
CA THR A 21 -9.08 13.27 4.64
C THR A 21 -8.94 11.99 3.83
N ALA A 22 -9.23 12.03 2.53
CA ALA A 22 -8.99 10.86 1.69
C ALA A 22 -7.51 10.49 1.68
N THR A 23 -6.63 11.49 1.64
CA THR A 23 -5.17 11.35 1.75
C THR A 23 -4.77 10.67 3.06
N ASP A 24 -5.28 11.11 4.21
CA ASP A 24 -4.96 10.52 5.52
C ASP A 24 -5.31 9.03 5.57
N LYS A 25 -6.45 8.65 4.99
CA LYS A 25 -6.88 7.24 4.92
C LYS A 25 -5.93 6.41 4.08
N VAL A 26 -5.54 6.89 2.91
CA VAL A 26 -4.62 6.19 2.02
C VAL A 26 -3.25 6.05 2.68
N GLU A 27 -2.71 7.11 3.28
CA GLU A 27 -1.43 7.04 3.99
C GLU A 27 -1.47 6.05 5.16
N LYS A 28 -2.55 6.09 5.96
CA LYS A 28 -2.75 5.17 7.07
C LYS A 28 -2.83 3.74 6.57
N PHE A 29 -3.51 3.49 5.46
CA PHE A 29 -3.58 2.18 4.83
C PHE A 29 -2.20 1.70 4.37
N ILE A 30 -1.43 2.52 3.67
CA ILE A 30 -0.08 2.15 3.22
C ILE A 30 0.83 1.79 4.40
N LYS A 31 0.78 2.57 5.49
CA LYS A 31 1.61 2.36 6.68
C LYS A 31 1.19 1.15 7.52
N SER A 32 -0.11 0.93 7.68
CA SER A 32 -0.64 -0.11 8.59
C SER A 32 -1.04 -1.41 7.91
N LYS A 33 -1.28 -1.36 6.60
CA LYS A 33 -1.94 -2.42 5.82
C LYS A 33 -3.28 -2.87 6.43
N ASP A 34 -3.96 -1.97 7.15
CA ASP A 34 -5.25 -2.26 7.79
C ASP A 34 -6.36 -2.41 6.74
N ILE A 35 -6.71 -3.66 6.45
CA ILE A 35 -7.78 -4.01 5.50
C ILE A 35 -9.15 -3.44 5.90
N GLY A 36 -9.33 -3.01 7.15
CA GLY A 36 -10.53 -2.33 7.63
C GLY A 36 -10.76 -0.94 7.01
N LEU A 37 -9.72 -0.36 6.37
CA LEU A 37 -9.80 0.91 5.64
C LEU A 37 -10.29 0.73 4.19
N LEU A 38 -10.40 -0.50 3.71
CA LEU A 38 -10.84 -0.81 2.35
C LEU A 38 -12.36 -0.71 2.20
N SER A 39 -12.79 -0.41 0.98
CA SER A 39 -14.19 -0.32 0.60
C SER A 39 -14.88 -1.68 0.76
N LYS A 40 -15.83 -1.73 1.70
CA LYS A 40 -16.60 -2.95 1.99
C LYS A 40 -17.36 -3.44 0.76
N SER A 41 -17.94 -2.53 -0.02
CA SER A 41 -18.65 -2.89 -1.26
C SER A 41 -17.71 -3.56 -2.27
N LYS A 42 -16.45 -3.12 -2.37
CA LYS A 42 -15.46 -3.68 -3.29
C LYS A 42 -14.89 -5.02 -2.86
N ILE A 43 -14.68 -5.22 -1.56
CA ILE A 43 -14.09 -6.47 -1.03
C ILE A 43 -15.13 -7.51 -0.59
N SER A 44 -16.43 -7.19 -0.62
CA SER A 44 -17.52 -8.03 -0.10
C SER A 44 -17.55 -9.47 -0.64
N GLN A 45 -17.11 -9.65 -1.88
CA GLN A 45 -17.06 -10.95 -2.55
C GLN A 45 -15.74 -11.70 -2.36
N CYS A 46 -14.74 -11.05 -1.76
CA CYS A 46 -13.41 -11.63 -1.59
C CYS A 46 -13.29 -12.38 -0.27
N SER A 47 -12.50 -13.47 -0.25
CA SER A 47 -12.13 -14.11 1.01
C SER A 47 -11.24 -13.19 1.86
N GLU A 48 -11.37 -13.24 3.19
CA GLU A 48 -10.53 -12.45 4.09
C GLU A 48 -9.04 -12.78 3.90
N SER A 49 -8.72 -14.06 3.65
CA SER A 49 -7.36 -14.51 3.35
C SER A 49 -6.80 -13.84 2.09
N PHE A 50 -7.58 -13.74 1.02
CA PHE A 50 -7.15 -13.05 -0.19
C PHE A 50 -6.84 -11.58 0.10
N VAL A 51 -7.75 -10.88 0.77
CA VAL A 51 -7.60 -9.44 1.06
C VAL A 51 -6.37 -9.20 1.96
N ARG A 52 -6.13 -10.05 2.96
CA ARG A 52 -4.95 -9.91 3.85
C ARG A 52 -3.62 -10.12 3.14
N ASN A 53 -3.58 -11.00 2.15
CA ASN A 53 -2.34 -11.38 1.44
C ASN A 53 -2.17 -10.65 0.10
N PHE A 54 -3.07 -9.72 -0.23
CA PHE A 54 -3.00 -8.99 -1.48
C PHE A 54 -1.91 -7.91 -1.43
N HIS A 55 -1.10 -7.83 -2.49
CA HIS A 55 -0.12 -6.76 -2.66
C HIS A 55 -0.78 -5.55 -3.31
N TYR A 56 -1.09 -4.53 -2.49
CA TYR A 56 -1.80 -3.31 -2.93
C TYR A 56 -0.96 -2.33 -3.75
N PHE A 57 0.35 -2.50 -3.71
CA PHE A 57 1.27 -1.96 -4.68
C PHE A 57 2.27 -3.06 -5.01
N ASP A 58 3.08 -2.85 -6.05
CA ASP A 58 4.05 -3.84 -6.55
C ASP A 58 5.18 -4.06 -5.52
N GLU A 59 4.88 -4.80 -4.46
CA GLU A 59 5.81 -5.28 -3.43
C GLU A 59 6.15 -6.74 -3.74
N ASN A 60 7.29 -6.97 -4.36
CA ASN A 60 7.81 -8.33 -4.56
C ASN A 60 8.73 -8.72 -3.41
N THR A 61 8.17 -8.72 -2.19
CA THR A 61 8.89 -9.26 -1.04
C THR A 61 9.02 -10.77 -1.23
N LEU A 62 10.26 -11.25 -1.26
CA LEU A 62 10.53 -12.67 -1.46
C LEU A 62 10.03 -13.51 -0.26
N PRO A 63 9.88 -14.84 -0.40
CA PRO A 63 9.65 -15.72 0.73
C PRO A 63 10.80 -15.65 1.75
N THR A 64 10.50 -15.84 3.04
CA THR A 64 11.50 -15.85 4.13
C THR A 64 12.59 -16.91 3.95
N THR A 65 12.32 -17.95 3.16
CA THR A 65 13.27 -19.00 2.79
C THR A 65 14.28 -18.56 1.71
N ASN A 66 14.04 -17.45 1.01
CA ASN A 66 14.91 -16.95 -0.04
C ASN A 66 16.11 -16.18 0.55
N LYS A 67 17.33 -16.44 0.06
CA LYS A 67 18.56 -15.80 0.55
C LYS A 67 18.60 -14.27 0.39
N TYR A 68 17.75 -13.70 -0.48
CA TYR A 68 17.63 -12.26 -0.68
C TYR A 68 16.43 -11.65 0.06
N TYR A 69 15.73 -12.41 0.92
CA TYR A 69 14.56 -11.93 1.66
C TYR A 69 14.81 -10.62 2.41
N GLU A 70 15.79 -10.60 3.32
CA GLU A 70 16.10 -9.41 4.13
C GLU A 70 16.49 -8.21 3.27
N LEU A 71 17.17 -8.44 2.14
CA LEU A 71 17.52 -7.39 1.20
C LEU A 71 16.25 -6.83 0.52
N SER A 72 15.36 -7.70 0.07
CA SER A 72 14.08 -7.31 -0.54
C SER A 72 13.24 -6.52 0.46
N GLU A 73 13.05 -7.05 1.67
CA GLU A 73 12.33 -6.38 2.76
C GLU A 73 12.95 -5.00 3.07
N TYR A 74 14.28 -4.93 3.19
CA TYR A 74 14.99 -3.65 3.40
C TYR A 74 14.68 -2.65 2.30
N LEU A 75 14.78 -3.04 1.03
CA LEU A 75 14.59 -2.15 -0.12
C LEU A 75 13.12 -1.70 -0.24
N TYR A 76 12.15 -2.60 -0.12
CA TYR A 76 10.73 -2.23 -0.15
C TYR A 76 10.36 -1.34 1.05
N GLY A 77 10.99 -1.54 2.21
CA GLY A 77 10.89 -0.65 3.37
C GLY A 77 11.47 0.76 3.16
N LYS A 78 12.17 1.02 2.05
CA LYS A 78 12.66 2.37 1.67
C LYS A 78 11.79 3.06 0.64
N VAL A 79 10.72 2.43 0.15
CA VAL A 79 9.75 3.09 -0.73
C VAL A 79 9.12 4.26 0.01
N LYS A 80 9.04 5.41 -0.65
CA LYS A 80 8.44 6.63 -0.09
C LYS A 80 7.16 6.97 -0.82
N PHE A 81 6.21 7.52 -0.08
CA PHE A 81 4.92 7.95 -0.58
C PHE A 81 4.73 9.42 -0.17
N GLU A 82 4.47 10.28 -1.14
CA GLU A 82 4.25 11.71 -0.94
C GLU A 82 2.93 12.12 -1.59
N PRO A 83 1.96 12.69 -0.86
CA PRO A 83 0.74 13.21 -1.45
C PRO A 83 1.01 14.32 -2.46
N VAL A 84 0.40 14.21 -3.64
CA VAL A 84 0.51 15.20 -4.73
C VAL A 84 -0.80 15.98 -4.87
N SER A 85 -1.92 15.29 -4.86
CA SER A 85 -3.24 15.91 -5.00
C SER A 85 -4.36 15.08 -4.39
N GLU A 86 -5.43 15.78 -4.04
CA GLU A 86 -6.71 15.21 -3.62
C GLU A 86 -7.82 15.95 -4.38
N SER A 87 -8.68 15.22 -5.09
CA SER A 87 -9.77 15.80 -5.87
C SER A 87 -11.06 15.00 -5.75
N GLN A 88 -12.18 15.69 -5.54
CA GLN A 88 -13.48 15.05 -5.49
C GLN A 88 -14.01 14.79 -6.91
N VAL A 89 -14.42 13.56 -7.18
CA VAL A 89 -15.02 13.12 -8.45
C VAL A 89 -16.33 12.40 -8.15
N GLY A 90 -17.43 13.15 -8.21
CA GLY A 90 -18.75 12.65 -7.83
C GLY A 90 -18.82 12.27 -6.35
N ASN A 91 -19.10 11.00 -6.06
CA ASN A 91 -19.12 10.45 -4.70
C ASN A 91 -17.78 9.86 -4.25
N ALA A 92 -16.76 9.87 -5.10
CA ALA A 92 -15.42 9.40 -4.81
C ALA A 92 -14.45 10.57 -4.62
N THR A 93 -13.33 10.30 -3.96
CA THR A 93 -12.17 11.19 -3.93
C THR A 93 -10.98 10.47 -4.53
N GLU A 94 -10.38 11.06 -5.56
CA GLU A 94 -9.13 10.57 -6.13
C GLU A 94 -7.96 11.20 -5.36
N VAL A 95 -7.02 10.36 -4.93
CA VAL A 95 -5.79 10.76 -4.25
C VAL A 95 -4.63 10.36 -5.12
N MET A 96 -3.78 11.31 -5.49
CA MET A 96 -2.54 11.03 -6.20
C MET A 96 -1.38 11.05 -5.22
N LEU A 97 -0.61 9.97 -5.21
CA LEU A 97 0.65 9.89 -4.46
C LEU A 97 1.81 9.78 -5.43
N LYS A 98 2.89 10.52 -5.17
CA LYS A 98 4.18 10.28 -5.77
C LYS A 98 4.87 9.17 -5.01
N VAL A 99 5.15 8.08 -5.71
CA VAL A 99 5.88 6.93 -5.19
C VAL A 99 7.32 7.07 -5.59
N SER A 100 8.25 6.99 -4.64
CA SER A 100 9.68 6.91 -4.89
C SER A 100 10.19 5.53 -4.54
N ILE A 101 10.61 4.76 -5.55
CA ILE A 101 11.15 3.42 -5.38
C ILE A 101 12.68 3.47 -5.46
N PRO A 102 13.42 2.82 -4.54
CA PRO A 102 14.85 2.66 -4.69
C PRO A 102 15.19 2.02 -6.04
N LYS A 103 16.07 2.67 -6.80
CA LYS A 103 16.53 2.18 -8.10
C LYS A 103 17.01 0.72 -8.09
N PRO A 104 17.65 0.20 -7.02
CA PRO A 104 17.97 -1.22 -6.95
C PRO A 104 16.79 -2.18 -7.06
N ILE A 105 15.55 -1.77 -6.74
CA ILE A 105 14.35 -2.60 -6.96
C ILE A 105 13.99 -2.64 -8.45
N GLU A 106 14.08 -1.50 -9.14
CA GLU A 106 13.80 -1.40 -10.57
C GLU A 106 14.87 -2.13 -11.40
N ASP A 107 16.14 -1.94 -11.06
CA ASP A 107 17.28 -2.58 -11.72
C ASP A 107 17.29 -4.09 -11.45
N ALA A 108 16.80 -4.51 -10.28
CA ALA A 108 16.61 -5.91 -9.93
C ALA A 108 15.17 -6.37 -10.18
N LYS A 109 14.67 -6.21 -11.42
CA LYS A 109 13.50 -6.98 -11.94
C LYS A 109 13.55 -8.45 -11.51
N SER A 110 14.76 -8.95 -11.33
CA SER A 110 15.17 -10.20 -10.73
C SER A 110 14.55 -10.52 -9.38
N PHE A 111 14.04 -9.62 -8.53
CA PHE A 111 13.38 -10.04 -7.28
C PHE A 111 12.14 -10.90 -7.53
N ILE A 112 11.42 -10.66 -8.62
CA ILE A 112 10.25 -11.47 -9.03
C ILE A 112 10.70 -12.88 -9.47
N PHE A 113 11.93 -13.01 -9.96
CA PHE A 113 12.51 -14.23 -10.53
C PHE A 113 13.73 -14.75 -9.74
N ALA A 114 13.95 -14.24 -8.53
CA ALA A 114 15.12 -14.55 -7.70
C ALA A 114 14.90 -15.85 -6.91
N ASP A 115 13.69 -16.38 -6.98
CA ASP A 115 13.45 -17.78 -6.76
C ASP A 115 13.47 -18.49 -8.12
N GLU A 116 13.94 -19.73 -8.11
CA GLU A 116 14.10 -20.64 -9.23
C GLU A 116 15.45 -20.61 -9.97
N ASN A 117 15.90 -21.82 -10.27
CA ASN A 117 17.15 -22.20 -10.94
C ASN A 117 17.27 -21.70 -12.41
N HIS A 118 16.64 -20.57 -12.75
CA HIS A 118 16.37 -20.09 -14.10
C HIS A 118 16.75 -18.62 -14.34
N ALA A 119 17.17 -17.86 -13.32
CA ALA A 119 17.66 -16.50 -13.52
C ALA A 119 19.01 -16.49 -14.28
N PRO A 120 19.23 -15.58 -15.25
CA PRO A 120 20.52 -15.41 -15.90
C PRO A 120 21.66 -15.18 -14.89
N SER A 121 22.86 -15.69 -15.20
CA SER A 121 24.03 -15.54 -14.32
C SER A 121 24.37 -14.09 -14.01
N GLU A 122 24.12 -13.18 -14.95
CA GLU A 122 24.31 -11.73 -14.80
C GLU A 122 23.38 -11.15 -13.73
N GLU A 123 22.12 -11.58 -13.68
CA GLU A 123 21.15 -11.15 -12.68
C GLU A 123 21.49 -11.68 -11.29
N ILE A 124 21.92 -12.94 -11.21
CA ILE A 124 22.41 -13.54 -9.96
C ILE A 124 23.64 -12.78 -9.44
N SER A 125 24.56 -12.42 -10.32
CA SER A 125 25.75 -11.63 -9.97
C SER A 125 25.36 -10.25 -9.44
N ALA A 126 24.44 -9.55 -10.12
CA ALA A 126 23.92 -8.25 -9.68
C ALA A 126 23.26 -8.34 -8.30
N LEU A 127 22.40 -9.34 -8.06
CA LEU A 127 21.75 -9.56 -6.76
C LEU A 127 22.76 -9.92 -5.65
N ASN A 128 23.77 -10.74 -5.93
CA ASN A 128 24.81 -11.06 -4.96
C ASN A 128 25.65 -9.82 -4.59
N ASN A 129 25.98 -8.97 -5.57
CA ASN A 129 26.68 -7.71 -5.32
C ASN A 129 25.82 -6.78 -4.45
N LEU A 130 24.52 -6.67 -4.75
CA LEU A 130 23.59 -5.88 -3.97
C LEU A 130 23.43 -6.40 -2.54
N LEU A 131 23.37 -7.72 -2.36
CA LEU A 131 23.37 -8.36 -1.05
C LEU A 131 24.64 -8.07 -0.26
N ALA A 132 25.81 -8.08 -0.90
CA ALA A 132 27.07 -7.72 -0.26
C ALA A 132 27.10 -6.23 0.15
N LEU A 133 26.55 -5.33 -0.67
CA LEU A 133 26.37 -3.91 -0.34
C LEU A 133 25.47 -3.72 0.89
N TYR A 134 24.35 -4.45 0.94
CA TYR A 134 23.44 -4.44 2.09
C TYR A 134 24.14 -4.89 3.37
N LYS A 135 24.79 -6.07 3.34
CA LYS A 135 25.46 -6.65 4.51
C LYS A 135 26.57 -5.78 5.08
N ARG A 136 27.23 -4.97 4.25
CA ARG A 136 28.27 -4.01 4.69
C ARG A 136 27.73 -2.61 5.02
N GLY A 137 26.41 -2.40 4.97
CA GLY A 137 25.76 -1.11 5.25
C GLY A 137 25.98 -0.04 4.19
N GLY A 138 26.28 -0.43 2.95
CA GLY A 138 26.60 0.47 1.84
C GLY A 138 25.38 1.03 1.09
N LEU A 139 24.15 0.62 1.43
CA LEU A 139 22.91 1.03 0.76
C LEU A 139 22.22 2.25 1.42
N LYS A 140 23.01 3.23 1.89
CA LYS A 140 22.48 4.41 2.58
C LYS A 140 22.03 5.50 1.59
N ASP A 141 22.80 5.72 0.54
CA ASP A 141 22.58 6.80 -0.43
C ASP A 141 22.07 6.23 -1.76
N MET A 142 20.85 5.68 -1.74
CA MET A 142 20.23 5.10 -2.93
C MET A 142 19.64 6.18 -3.84
N GLN A 143 19.77 5.96 -5.15
CA GLN A 143 18.97 6.67 -6.14
C GLN A 143 17.52 6.17 -6.11
N TYR A 144 16.59 7.03 -6.49
CA TYR A 144 15.17 6.70 -6.55
C TYR A 144 14.61 7.03 -7.93
N THR A 145 13.71 6.17 -8.41
CA THR A 145 12.84 6.45 -9.53
C THR A 145 11.47 6.81 -8.99
N THR A 146 10.81 7.78 -9.62
CA THR A 146 9.52 8.30 -9.15
C THR A 146 8.44 8.10 -10.19
N PHE A 147 7.24 7.73 -9.74
CA PHE A 147 6.03 7.72 -10.57
C PHE A 147 4.81 8.10 -9.74
N ASP A 148 3.72 8.45 -10.41
CA ASP A 148 2.48 8.83 -9.77
C ASP A 148 1.54 7.61 -9.69
N MET A 149 0.97 7.38 -8.51
CA MET A 149 0.04 6.30 -8.21
C MET A 149 -1.28 6.89 -7.72
N LYS A 150 -2.36 6.53 -8.41
CA LYS A 150 -3.70 6.96 -8.07
C LYS A 150 -4.39 5.97 -7.14
N TRP A 151 -5.00 6.50 -6.10
CA TRP A 151 -5.89 5.82 -5.18
C TRP A 151 -7.29 6.42 -5.29
N VAL A 152 -8.31 5.60 -5.04
CA VAL A 152 -9.71 6.04 -5.05
C VAL A 152 -10.31 5.74 -3.68
N VAL A 153 -10.87 6.78 -3.05
CA VAL A 153 -11.56 6.66 -1.76
C VAL A 153 -13.06 6.84 -2.00
N LEU A 154 -13.81 5.79 -1.70
CA LEU A 154 -15.27 5.76 -1.79
C LEU A 154 -15.89 6.12 -0.43
N PRO A 155 -17.21 6.39 -0.37
CA PRO A 155 -17.88 6.68 0.90
C PRO A 155 -17.74 5.57 1.95
N ASP A 156 -17.52 4.33 1.52
CA ASP A 156 -17.41 3.14 2.37
C ASP A 156 -15.97 2.59 2.52
N GLY A 157 -14.95 3.26 1.97
CA GLY A 157 -13.53 2.91 2.14
C GLY A 157 -12.68 3.08 0.87
N ILE A 158 -11.43 2.65 0.93
CA ILE A 158 -10.48 2.71 -0.18
C ILE A 158 -10.82 1.62 -1.21
N ASP A 159 -11.00 1.99 -2.48
CA ASP A 159 -11.09 1.03 -3.57
C ASP A 159 -9.71 0.39 -3.80
N PRO A 160 -9.55 -0.93 -3.62
CA PRO A 160 -8.27 -1.59 -3.84
C PRO A 160 -7.88 -1.71 -5.32
N ASN A 161 -8.77 -1.32 -6.24
CA ASN A 161 -8.55 -1.31 -7.68
C ASN A 161 -8.09 -2.68 -8.24
N PHE A 162 -8.69 -3.76 -7.74
CA PHE A 162 -8.39 -5.12 -8.20
C PHE A 162 -8.59 -5.26 -9.71
N THR A 163 -7.64 -5.90 -10.39
CA THR A 163 -7.79 -6.27 -11.81
C THR A 163 -8.90 -7.31 -11.97
N PRO A 164 -9.45 -7.49 -13.19
CA PRO A 164 -10.43 -8.53 -13.46
C PRO A 164 -9.98 -9.94 -13.04
N GLU A 165 -8.71 -10.26 -13.21
CA GLU A 165 -8.10 -11.53 -12.80
C GLU A 165 -8.08 -11.67 -11.28
N GLN A 166 -7.73 -10.59 -10.57
CA GLN A 166 -7.71 -10.55 -9.11
C GLN A 166 -9.12 -10.67 -8.52
N ILE A 167 -10.12 -10.06 -9.16
CA ILE A 167 -11.54 -10.21 -8.78
C ILE A 167 -11.99 -11.67 -8.95
N LYS A 168 -11.61 -12.32 -10.05
CA LYS A 168 -11.89 -13.75 -10.27
C LYS A 168 -11.21 -14.61 -9.21
N ALA A 169 -9.94 -14.35 -8.90
CA ALA A 169 -9.21 -15.08 -7.87
C ALA A 169 -9.81 -14.86 -6.46
N CYS A 170 -10.22 -13.63 -6.14
CA CYS A 170 -10.73 -13.31 -4.81
C CYS A 170 -12.11 -13.95 -4.52
N SER A 171 -12.91 -14.15 -5.56
CA SER A 171 -14.27 -14.72 -5.48
C SER A 171 -14.30 -16.26 -5.48
N GLN A 172 -13.16 -16.91 -5.71
CA GLN A 172 -13.01 -18.36 -5.55
C GLN A 172 -12.89 -18.67 -4.05
N LYS A 173 -13.96 -19.27 -3.49
CA LYS A 173 -14.02 -19.72 -2.09
C LYS A 173 -13.44 -21.12 -1.93
#